data_AF-A0A4U7D6E3-F1
#
_entry.id   AF-A0A4U7D6E3-F1
#
_cell.length_a   1.000
_cell.length_b   1.000
_cell.length_c   1.000
_cell.angle_alpha   90.00
_cell.angle_beta   90.00
_cell.angle_gamma   90.00
#
_symmetry.space_group_name_H-M   'P 1'
#
loop_
_entity.id
_entity.type
_entity.pdbx_description
1 polymer ?
#
loop_
_entity_poly.entity_id
_entity_poly.type
_entity_poly.pdbx_seq_one_letter_code
_entity_poly.pdbx_strand_id
1 'polypeptide(L)'
;TLDARYDAFSHYLDQDDWDLFFGVFMSTDRVNHFLFGDYATDGEYKEEFLAFYRKLDGYIGEIRDSLDDDTTLIVASDHGFTRLEWEVNCNQFLADEGWLSYADDDHDALTDIDDETRAYSLIPGRFYLNVEGREPNGVVP
;
A
#
# COMPACT_ATOMS: atom_id res chain seq x y z
N THR A 1 9.23 -12.46 6.70
CA THR A 1 9.92 -12.44 5.39
C THR A 1 9.05 -13.18 4.39
N LEU A 2 9.44 -13.25 3.11
CA LEU A 2 8.75 -14.09 2.12
C LEU A 2 8.75 -15.55 2.60
N ASP A 3 9.89 -16.03 3.06
CA ASP A 3 10.14 -17.42 3.50
C ASP A 3 9.28 -17.78 4.71
N ALA A 4 9.28 -16.95 5.76
CA ALA A 4 8.44 -17.19 6.93
C ALA A 4 6.93 -17.17 6.61
N ARG A 5 6.52 -16.48 5.53
CA ARG A 5 5.12 -16.50 5.07
C ARG A 5 4.82 -17.80 4.35
N TYR A 6 5.73 -18.27 3.50
CA TYR A 6 5.64 -19.56 2.85
C TYR A 6 5.61 -20.70 3.88
N ASP A 7 6.54 -20.73 4.84
CA ASP A 7 6.60 -21.74 5.90
C ASP A 7 5.28 -21.83 6.69
N ALA A 8 4.68 -20.67 6.97
CA ALA A 8 3.38 -20.61 7.62
C ALA A 8 2.26 -21.18 6.74
N PHE A 9 2.27 -20.91 5.43
CA PHE A 9 1.28 -21.46 4.51
C PHE A 9 1.40 -22.96 4.41
N SER A 10 2.61 -23.48 4.15
CA SER A 10 2.86 -24.91 4.07
C SER A 10 2.45 -25.63 5.35
N HIS A 11 2.78 -25.07 6.52
CA HIS A 11 2.37 -25.67 7.80
C HIS A 11 0.86 -25.88 7.94
N TYR A 12 0.05 -24.88 7.56
CA TYR A 12 -1.41 -24.96 7.67
C TYR A 12 -2.04 -25.77 6.54
N LEU A 13 -1.50 -25.68 5.33
CA LEU A 13 -1.95 -26.50 4.20
C LEU A 13 -1.73 -28.00 4.51
N ASP A 14 -0.57 -28.36 5.08
CA ASP A 14 -0.22 -29.73 5.47
C ASP A 14 -1.12 -30.33 6.57
N GLN A 15 -1.82 -29.49 7.36
CA GLN A 15 -2.77 -30.01 8.34
C GLN A 15 -4.05 -30.56 7.70
N ASP A 16 -4.37 -30.14 6.47
CA ASP A 16 -5.54 -30.58 5.71
C ASP A 16 -6.87 -30.47 6.50
N ASP A 17 -6.96 -29.47 7.39
CA ASP A 17 -8.12 -29.18 8.25
C ASP A 17 -8.70 -27.80 7.89
N TRP A 18 -9.01 -27.61 6.61
CA TRP A 18 -9.56 -26.35 6.08
C TRP A 18 -10.53 -26.60 4.91
N ASP A 19 -11.64 -25.87 4.89
CA ASP A 19 -12.52 -25.78 3.71
C ASP A 19 -12.14 -24.60 2.80
N LEU A 20 -11.46 -23.60 3.37
CA LEU A 20 -10.95 -22.41 2.67
C LEU A 20 -9.68 -21.93 3.36
N PHE A 21 -8.60 -21.84 2.58
CA PHE A 21 -7.37 -21.17 2.98
C PHE A 21 -7.19 -19.86 2.22
N PHE A 22 -6.89 -18.76 2.93
CA PHE A 22 -6.62 -17.46 2.32
C PHE A 22 -5.24 -16.94 2.76
N GLY A 23 -4.27 -17.02 1.84
CA GLY A 23 -2.90 -16.57 2.06
C GLY A 23 -2.56 -15.29 1.30
N VAL A 24 -1.87 -14.35 1.96
CA VAL A 24 -1.37 -13.12 1.33
C VAL A 24 0.16 -13.00 1.46
N PHE A 25 0.85 -12.89 0.33
CA PHE A 25 2.25 -12.51 0.25
C PHE A 25 2.41 -10.99 0.11
N MET A 26 2.40 -10.25 1.22
CA MET A 26 2.55 -8.77 1.23
C MET A 26 3.91 -8.26 0.72
N SER A 27 4.90 -9.13 0.54
CA SER A 27 6.25 -8.71 0.13
C SER A 27 6.30 -8.19 -1.31
N THR A 28 5.36 -8.59 -2.17
CA THR A 28 5.26 -8.10 -3.56
C THR A 28 5.06 -6.59 -3.58
N ASP A 29 4.11 -6.08 -2.79
CA ASP A 29 3.80 -4.66 -2.69
C ASP A 29 5.03 -3.81 -2.36
N ARG A 30 5.75 -4.17 -1.29
CA ARG A 30 6.96 -3.45 -0.86
C ARG A 30 8.07 -3.50 -1.92
N VAL A 31 8.31 -4.67 -2.52
CA VAL A 31 9.33 -4.81 -3.55
C VAL A 31 9.01 -3.93 -4.75
N ASN A 32 7.74 -3.82 -5.15
CA ASN A 32 7.37 -2.93 -6.23
C ASN A 32 7.50 -1.45 -5.83
N HIS A 33 7.09 -1.06 -4.63
CA HIS A 33 7.24 0.33 -4.17
C HIS A 33 8.68 0.85 -4.25
N PHE A 34 9.69 -0.01 -4.01
CA PHE A 34 11.09 0.40 -4.05
C PHE A 34 11.78 0.10 -5.39
N LEU A 35 11.48 -1.03 -6.03
CA LEU A 35 12.30 -1.56 -7.13
C LEU A 35 11.54 -1.67 -8.47
N PHE A 36 10.24 -1.35 -8.53
CA PHE A 36 9.51 -1.38 -9.81
C PHE A 36 10.11 -0.41 -10.83
N GLY A 37 10.61 0.74 -10.37
CA GLY A 37 11.30 1.72 -11.22
C GLY A 37 12.49 1.09 -11.95
N ASP A 38 13.39 0.45 -11.20
CA ASP A 38 14.57 -0.21 -11.77
C ASP A 38 14.18 -1.36 -12.71
N TYR A 39 13.16 -2.15 -12.36
CA TYR A 39 12.62 -3.16 -13.29
C TYR A 39 12.10 -2.54 -14.59
N ALA A 40 11.33 -1.45 -14.50
CA ALA A 40 10.67 -0.82 -15.64
C ALA A 40 11.63 -0.06 -16.56
N THR A 41 12.81 0.33 -16.08
CA THR A 41 13.78 1.15 -16.83
C THR A 41 15.14 0.49 -17.03
N ASP A 42 15.25 -0.83 -16.84
CA ASP A 42 16.53 -1.55 -16.90
C ASP A 42 17.61 -0.97 -15.96
N GLY A 43 17.20 -0.59 -14.75
CA GLY A 43 18.03 -0.02 -13.70
C GLY A 43 18.85 -1.05 -12.91
N GLU A 44 19.54 -0.58 -11.87
CA GLU A 44 20.53 -1.35 -11.11
C GLU A 44 19.95 -2.63 -10.51
N TYR A 45 18.77 -2.55 -9.89
CA TYR A 45 18.17 -3.65 -9.12
C TYR A 45 17.14 -4.49 -9.90
N LYS A 46 17.14 -4.42 -11.24
CA LYS A 46 16.21 -5.19 -12.07
C LYS A 46 16.31 -6.70 -11.83
N GLU A 47 17.53 -7.23 -11.71
CA GLU A 47 17.71 -8.67 -11.54
C GLU A 47 17.27 -9.14 -10.14
N GLU A 48 17.47 -8.33 -9.10
CA GLU A 48 16.98 -8.58 -7.75
C GLU A 48 15.46 -8.58 -7.69
N PHE A 49 14.81 -7.63 -8.38
CA PHE A 49 13.35 -7.61 -8.54
C PHE A 49 12.85 -8.90 -9.21
N LEU A 50 13.46 -9.31 -10.32
CA LEU A 50 13.10 -10.55 -11.00
C LEU A 50 13.41 -11.79 -10.16
N ALA A 51 14.53 -11.81 -9.44
CA ALA A 51 14.89 -12.91 -8.54
C ALA A 51 13.88 -13.09 -7.41
N PHE A 52 13.34 -11.98 -6.85
CA PHE A 52 12.25 -12.04 -5.89
C PHE A 52 11.01 -12.72 -6.48
N TYR A 53 10.59 -12.32 -7.69
CA TYR A 53 9.44 -12.93 -8.35
C TYR A 53 9.65 -14.40 -8.73
N ARG A 54 10.86 -14.78 -9.19
CA ARG A 54 11.21 -16.19 -9.43
C ARG A 54 11.12 -17.02 -8.16
N LYS A 55 11.53 -16.46 -7.01
CA LYS A 55 11.41 -17.14 -5.71
C LYS A 55 9.95 -17.32 -5.29
N LEU A 56 9.14 -16.26 -5.42
CA LEU A 56 7.71 -16.33 -5.14
C LEU A 56 6.99 -17.33 -6.06
N ASP A 57 7.30 -17.33 -7.36
CA ASP A 57 6.77 -18.29 -8.33
C ASP A 57 7.09 -19.74 -7.93
N GLY A 58 8.34 -20.00 -7.47
CA GLY A 58 8.71 -21.30 -6.91
C GLY A 58 7.84 -21.73 -5.73
N TYR A 59 7.60 -20.83 -4.77
CA TYR A 59 6.71 -21.11 -3.63
C TYR A 59 5.26 -21.36 -4.02
N ILE A 60 4.74 -20.63 -5.02
CA ILE A 60 3.40 -20.89 -5.57
C ILE A 60 3.36 -22.26 -6.23
N GLY A 61 4.42 -22.65 -6.94
CA GLY A 61 4.57 -23.98 -7.52
C GLY A 61 4.57 -25.09 -6.45
N GLU A 62 5.35 -24.92 -5.39
CA GLU A 62 5.40 -25.88 -4.28
C GLU A 62 4.04 -26.01 -3.57
N ILE A 63 3.32 -24.90 -3.36
CA ILE A 63 1.94 -24.92 -2.85
C ILE A 63 1.02 -25.64 -3.82
N ARG A 64 1.10 -25.37 -5.12
CA ARG A 64 0.26 -26.05 -6.11
C ARG A 64 0.49 -27.56 -6.11
N ASP A 65 1.74 -27.99 -6.02
CA ASP A 65 2.12 -29.40 -6.03
C ASP A 65 1.73 -30.13 -4.73
N SER A 66 1.49 -29.41 -3.62
CA SER A 66 1.06 -30.00 -2.34
C SER A 66 -0.46 -30.20 -2.24
N LEU A 67 -1.25 -29.57 -3.10
CA LEU A 67 -2.72 -29.67 -3.11
C LEU A 67 -3.19 -30.90 -3.90
N ASP A 68 -4.29 -31.51 -3.47
CA ASP A 68 -4.95 -32.60 -4.18
C ASP A 68 -5.68 -32.13 -5.45
N ASP A 69 -6.13 -33.07 -6.28
CA ASP A 69 -6.80 -32.81 -7.56
C ASP A 69 -8.20 -32.15 -7.41
N ASP A 70 -8.85 -32.29 -6.26
CA ASP A 70 -10.18 -31.74 -5.96
C ASP A 70 -10.10 -30.32 -5.36
N THR A 71 -8.90 -29.87 -4.97
CA THR A 71 -8.65 -28.52 -4.47
C THR A 71 -8.49 -27.49 -5.59
N THR A 72 -9.24 -26.38 -5.52
CA THR A 72 -9.08 -25.23 -6.42
C THR A 72 -8.12 -24.19 -5.86
N LEU A 73 -6.96 -24.00 -6.50
CA LEU A 73 -6.06 -22.88 -6.22
C LEU A 73 -6.41 -21.64 -7.07
N ILE A 74 -6.64 -20.51 -6.42
CA ILE A 74 -6.78 -19.20 -7.05
C ILE A 74 -5.58 -18.33 -6.65
N VAL A 75 -4.85 -17.83 -7.65
CA VAL A 75 -3.80 -16.83 -7.46
C VAL A 75 -4.31 -15.51 -8.02
N ALA A 76 -4.36 -14.48 -7.18
CA ALA A 76 -4.87 -13.16 -7.54
C ALA A 76 -3.99 -12.05 -6.95
N SER A 77 -4.05 -10.89 -7.60
CA SER A 77 -3.49 -9.62 -7.11
C SER A 77 -4.63 -8.62 -7.00
N ASP A 78 -4.63 -7.81 -5.96
CA ASP A 78 -5.60 -6.74 -5.74
C ASP A 78 -5.35 -5.53 -6.65
N HIS A 79 -4.08 -5.25 -6.95
CA HIS A 79 -3.68 -4.21 -7.91
C HIS A 79 -2.35 -4.54 -8.63
N GLY A 80 -1.99 -3.68 -9.59
CA GLY A 80 -0.70 -3.65 -10.26
C GLY A 80 0.19 -2.50 -9.78
N PHE A 81 1.26 -2.21 -10.52
CA PHE A 81 2.19 -1.11 -10.24
C PHE A 81 2.56 -0.32 -11.49
N THR A 82 2.98 0.93 -11.25
CA THR A 82 3.53 1.83 -12.26
C THR A 82 4.62 2.69 -11.62
N ARG A 83 5.39 3.42 -12.42
CA ARG A 83 6.40 4.37 -11.92
C ARG A 83 5.72 5.59 -11.30
N LEU A 84 6.30 6.07 -10.20
CA LEU A 84 5.98 7.36 -9.60
C LEU A 84 6.92 8.41 -10.20
N GLU A 85 6.42 9.23 -11.12
CA GLU A 85 7.20 10.29 -11.75
C GLU A 85 7.05 11.65 -11.05
N TRP A 86 5.89 11.88 -10.44
CA TRP A 86 5.53 13.14 -9.80
C TRP A 86 4.74 12.89 -8.53
N GLU A 87 5.03 13.67 -7.49
CA GLU A 87 4.24 13.76 -6.28
C GLU A 87 3.71 15.19 -6.14
N VAL A 88 2.45 15.33 -5.76
CA VAL A 88 1.82 16.63 -5.50
C VAL A 88 1.62 16.77 -4.00
N ASN A 89 2.23 17.79 -3.41
CA ASN A 89 1.94 18.16 -2.03
C ASN A 89 0.63 18.95 -1.99
N CYS A 90 -0.49 18.24 -1.80
CA CYS A 90 -1.82 18.84 -1.74
C CYS A 90 -1.98 19.84 -0.58
N ASN A 91 -1.31 19.64 0.56
CA ASN A 91 -1.38 20.57 1.68
C ASN A 91 -0.64 21.87 1.38
N GLN A 92 0.51 21.80 0.70
CA GLN A 92 1.19 23.01 0.23
C GLN A 92 0.30 23.79 -0.76
N PHE A 93 -0.31 23.10 -1.73
CA PHE A 93 -1.23 23.73 -2.68
C PHE A 93 -2.41 24.41 -1.98
N LEU A 94 -3.02 23.74 -0.99
CA LEU A 94 -4.12 24.32 -0.20
C LEU A 94 -3.68 25.54 0.62
N ALA A 95 -2.47 25.51 1.17
CA ALA A 95 -1.91 26.64 1.91
C ALA A 95 -1.65 27.84 0.99
N ASP A 96 -1.06 27.61 -0.18
CA ASP A 96 -0.79 28.65 -1.18
C ASP A 96 -2.08 29.31 -1.69
N GLU A 97 -3.16 28.54 -1.82
CA GLU A 97 -4.49 29.03 -2.22
C GLU A 97 -5.29 29.64 -1.06
N GLY A 98 -4.78 29.62 0.17
CA GLY A 98 -5.44 30.17 1.36
C GLY A 98 -6.62 29.34 1.89
N TRP A 99 -6.62 28.03 1.64
CA TRP A 99 -7.63 27.08 2.13
C TRP A 99 -7.19 26.33 3.40
N LEU A 100 -5.88 26.24 3.61
CA LEU A 100 -5.25 25.60 4.76
C LEU A 100 -4.32 26.60 5.43
N SER A 101 -4.43 26.74 6.75
CA SER A 101 -3.49 27.49 7.57
C SER A 101 -3.09 26.67 8.80
N TYR A 102 -1.94 27.00 9.37
CA TYR A 102 -1.41 26.38 10.57
C TYR A 102 -1.29 27.42 11.68
N ALA A 103 -1.43 26.98 12.93
CA ALA A 103 -1.37 27.84 14.10
C ALA A 103 0.02 28.49 14.26
N ASP A 104 1.07 27.78 13.85
CA ASP A 104 2.45 28.28 13.81
C ASP A 104 3.29 27.64 12.69
N ASP A 105 4.55 28.09 12.58
CA ASP A 105 5.49 27.65 11.55
C ASP A 105 6.06 26.23 11.79
N ASP A 106 5.89 25.66 12.99
CA ASP A 106 6.39 24.33 13.38
C ASP A 106 5.23 23.32 13.46
N HIS A 107 4.68 22.99 12.28
CA HIS A 107 3.52 22.09 12.15
C HIS A 107 3.92 20.73 11.60
N ASP A 108 3.56 19.66 12.32
CA ASP A 108 3.77 18.27 11.89
C ASP A 108 2.55 17.36 12.12
N ALA A 109 1.52 17.87 12.78
CA ALA A 109 0.30 17.16 13.13
C ALA A 109 -0.97 17.84 12.63
N LEU A 110 -2.05 17.06 12.55
CA LEU A 110 -3.39 17.58 12.24
C LEU A 110 -3.90 18.58 13.28
N THR A 111 -3.41 18.50 14.52
CA THR A 111 -3.76 19.41 15.60
C THR A 111 -3.20 20.81 15.42
N ASP A 112 -2.24 20.97 14.51
CA ASP A 112 -1.54 22.24 14.28
C ASP A 112 -2.25 23.06 13.19
N ILE A 113 -3.30 22.49 12.58
CA ILE A 113 -4.18 23.17 11.63
C ILE A 113 -4.98 24.24 12.38
N ASP A 114 -4.99 25.45 11.83
CA ASP A 114 -5.71 26.60 12.39
C ASP A 114 -7.23 26.47 12.19
N ASP A 115 -7.98 27.11 13.09
CA ASP A 115 -9.45 27.11 13.14
C ASP A 115 -10.08 27.74 11.89
N GLU A 116 -9.36 28.58 11.16
CA GLU A 116 -9.83 29.17 9.90
C GLU A 116 -9.70 28.23 8.68
N THR A 117 -9.09 27.05 8.85
CA THR A 117 -8.87 26.09 7.77
C THR A 117 -10.17 25.56 7.21
N ARG A 118 -10.32 25.67 5.88
CA ARG A 118 -11.49 25.19 5.13
C ARG A 118 -11.31 23.79 4.60
N ALA A 119 -10.09 23.43 4.22
CA ALA A 119 -9.79 22.11 3.69
C ALA A 119 -8.37 21.66 4.04
N TYR A 120 -8.19 20.36 4.20
CA TYR A 120 -6.89 19.71 4.37
C TYR A 120 -6.85 18.41 3.57
N SER A 121 -5.65 17.95 3.23
CA SER A 121 -5.45 16.69 2.52
C SER A 121 -4.78 15.65 3.41
N LEU A 122 -5.31 14.42 3.39
CA LEU A 122 -4.66 13.26 3.99
C LEU A 122 -4.22 12.27 2.91
N ILE A 123 -3.18 11.50 3.22
CA ILE A 123 -2.67 10.49 2.31
C ILE A 123 -3.74 9.45 1.93
N PRO A 124 -3.77 8.99 0.66
CA PRO A 124 -3.04 9.51 -0.50
C PRO A 124 -3.89 10.56 -1.25
N GLY A 125 -3.69 11.85 -0.95
CA GLY A 125 -4.25 12.96 -1.72
C GLY A 125 -5.78 13.18 -1.60
N ARG A 126 -6.41 12.70 -0.52
CA ARG A 126 -7.83 12.93 -0.26
C ARG A 126 -8.05 14.27 0.41
N PHE A 127 -8.88 15.11 -0.21
CA PHE A 127 -9.30 16.40 0.34
C PHE A 127 -10.49 16.22 1.29
N TYR A 128 -10.38 16.82 2.46
CA TYR A 128 -11.42 16.89 3.48
C TYR A 128 -11.81 18.35 3.65
N LEU A 129 -13.11 18.62 3.63
CA LEU A 129 -13.64 19.92 4.01
C LEU A 129 -13.86 19.93 5.52
N ASN A 130 -13.49 21.02 6.17
CA ASN A 130 -13.71 21.25 7.58
C ASN A 130 -15.13 21.80 7.78
N VAL A 131 -16.13 20.90 7.82
CA VAL A 131 -17.56 21.23 7.72
C VAL A 131 -18.15 21.55 9.09
N GLU A 132 -18.93 22.62 9.16
CA GLU A 132 -19.64 23.05 10.36
C GLU A 132 -20.49 21.92 10.94
N GLY A 133 -20.31 21.65 12.24
CA GLY A 133 -21.07 20.64 12.98
C GLY A 133 -20.66 19.17 12.73
N ARG A 134 -19.75 18.90 11.79
CA ARG A 134 -19.13 17.57 11.62
C ARG A 134 -17.74 17.53 12.24
N GLU A 135 -16.92 18.53 11.96
CA GLU A 135 -15.61 18.70 12.55
C GLU A 135 -15.67 19.67 13.76
N PRO A 136 -14.83 19.51 14.80
CA PRO A 136 -14.88 20.33 16.02
C PRO A 136 -14.79 21.84 15.75
N ASN A 137 -13.95 22.24 14.78
CA ASN A 137 -13.71 23.63 14.40
C ASN A 137 -14.10 23.86 12.92
N GLY A 138 -15.18 23.21 12.46
CA GLY A 138 -15.65 23.36 11.08
C GLY A 138 -16.06 24.79 10.74
N VAL A 139 -15.65 25.28 9.57
CA VAL A 139 -15.93 26.64 9.05
C VAL A 139 -16.57 26.65 7.66
N VAL A 140 -16.74 25.48 7.05
CA VAL A 140 -17.44 25.32 5.77
C VAL A 140 -18.91 24.99 6.05
N PRO A 141 -19.88 25.82 5.58
CA PRO A 141 -21.31 25.59 5.79
C PRO A 141 -21.88 24.32 5.15
#